data_AF-A0A7S3CM56-F1
#
_entry.id   AF-A0A7S3CM56-F1
#
_cell.length_a   1.000
_cell.length_b   1.000
_cell.length_c   1.000
_cell.angle_alpha   90.00
_cell.angle_beta   90.00
_cell.angle_gamma   90.00
#
_symmetry.space_group_name_H-M   'P 1'
#
loop_
_entity.id
_entity.type
_entity.pdbx_description
1 polymer ?
#
loop_
_entity_poly.entity_id
_entity_poly.type
_entity_poly.pdbx_seq_one_letter_code
_entity_poly.pdbx_strand_id
1 'polypeptide(L)'
;TQMQAKHPASSQQNKTKVGLQRNGDQVVHGTPSSQTSSPIKQPRNYGQNDSQVSPYKQPVDKTQILGRPVEIIRDKLYWISDSSPPQNYRNAYFFNIDNDLIYFPFNKDFGPLNLAMVHRYSRELARLLKDKSYSDNRVFHYCTSDKPDKMVNGAFLMASFMIIVMKCSAEQAYSAFKPYQPLFKHYRDASKGDCL
;
A
#
# COMPACT_ATOMS: atom_id res chain seq x y z
N THR A 1 -33.27 -1.91 15.37
CA THR A 1 -33.20 -2.63 16.65
C THR A 1 -31.78 -2.53 17.19
N GLN A 2 -31.66 -2.04 18.42
CA GLN A 2 -30.46 -1.58 19.15
C GLN A 2 -29.38 -2.69 19.27
N MET A 3 -28.08 -2.42 19.48
CA MET A 3 -27.51 -1.97 20.77
C MET A 3 -26.10 -1.37 20.66
N GLN A 4 -25.89 -0.30 21.45
CA GLN A 4 -24.62 0.29 21.87
C GLN A 4 -24.01 -0.51 23.04
N ALA A 5 -22.69 -0.42 23.24
CA ALA A 5 -22.06 -0.64 24.54
C ALA A 5 -20.95 0.39 24.78
N LYS A 6 -21.03 1.08 25.93
CA LYS A 6 -20.08 2.08 26.47
C LYS A 6 -19.23 1.45 27.59
N HIS A 7 -17.92 1.76 27.58
CA HIS A 7 -16.95 2.09 28.67
C HIS A 7 -16.83 1.22 29.96
N PRO A 8 -15.64 1.19 30.61
CA PRO A 8 -15.16 2.27 31.50
C PRO A 8 -13.70 2.70 31.31
N ALA A 9 -13.37 3.85 31.92
CA ALA A 9 -12.07 4.51 31.98
C ALA A 9 -11.51 4.50 33.42
N SER A 10 -10.18 4.51 33.56
CA SER A 10 -9.38 4.95 34.73
C SER A 10 -7.90 4.74 34.35
N SER A 11 -6.87 5.50 34.72
CA SER A 11 -6.67 6.63 35.63
C SER A 11 -5.23 7.15 35.41
N GLN A 12 -4.98 8.38 35.84
CA GLN A 12 -3.74 9.19 35.71
C GLN A 12 -2.52 8.63 36.48
N GLN A 13 -1.30 9.03 36.06
CA GLN A 13 -0.23 9.69 36.87
C GLN A 13 1.08 9.77 36.04
N ASN A 14 1.54 10.97 35.68
CA ASN A 14 2.55 11.84 36.32
C ASN A 14 3.98 11.76 35.72
N LYS A 15 4.43 12.92 35.21
CA LYS A 15 5.75 13.59 35.31
C LYS A 15 7.00 12.70 35.19
N THR A 16 7.98 13.04 34.34
CA THR A 16 9.06 13.95 34.73
C THR A 16 9.82 14.52 33.52
N LYS A 17 10.12 15.81 33.63
CA LYS A 17 10.94 16.65 32.77
C LYS A 17 12.40 16.52 33.23
N VAL A 18 13.33 16.17 32.36
CA VAL A 18 14.77 16.42 32.58
C VAL A 18 15.35 16.94 31.27
N GLY A 19 15.73 18.21 31.27
CA GLY A 19 16.63 18.76 30.27
C GLY A 19 18.07 18.61 30.75
N LEU A 20 19.02 18.57 29.83
CA LEU A 20 20.39 18.99 30.11
C LEU A 20 20.97 19.73 28.90
N GLN A 21 21.83 20.68 29.22
CA GLN A 21 22.33 21.80 28.44
C GLN A 21 23.39 21.45 27.40
N ARG A 22 23.57 22.46 26.52
CA ARG A 22 24.69 22.75 25.61
C ARG A 22 26.07 22.66 26.29
N ASN A 23 27.09 22.38 25.47
CA ASN A 23 28.36 23.11 25.27
C ASN A 23 28.94 22.56 23.95
N GLY A 24 29.40 23.29 22.94
CA GLY A 24 30.03 24.61 22.92
C GLY A 24 31.53 24.42 23.04
N ASP A 25 32.24 24.25 21.92
CA ASP A 25 33.67 24.59 21.80
C ASP A 25 34.05 24.83 20.32
N GLN A 26 34.48 26.06 20.05
CA GLN A 26 35.16 26.50 18.84
C GLN A 26 36.66 26.34 19.06
N VAL A 27 37.39 25.82 18.07
CA VAL A 27 38.82 26.11 17.92
C VAL A 27 39.11 26.39 16.44
N VAL A 28 39.72 27.54 16.21
CA VAL A 28 40.11 28.11 14.92
C VAL A 28 41.58 27.78 14.63
N HIS A 29 41.88 27.44 13.36
CA HIS A 29 43.06 27.82 12.56
C HIS A 29 43.68 26.67 11.75
N GLY A 30 43.90 26.93 10.45
CA GLY A 30 44.96 26.29 9.67
C GLY A 30 44.55 25.71 8.32
N THR A 31 44.45 26.56 7.29
CA THR A 31 44.60 26.14 5.88
C THR A 31 46.03 25.63 5.63
N PRO A 32 46.20 24.57 4.84
CA PRO A 32 46.79 24.78 3.52
C PRO A 32 46.05 24.02 2.40
N SER A 33 46.03 24.70 1.26
CA SER A 33 45.58 24.26 -0.05
C SER A 33 46.28 23.00 -0.55
N SER A 34 45.51 21.96 -0.85
CA SER A 34 45.91 20.81 -1.66
C SER A 34 44.84 20.57 -2.72
N GLN A 35 45.15 20.91 -3.96
CA GLN A 35 44.33 20.60 -5.12
C GLN A 35 44.36 19.08 -5.35
N THR A 36 43.28 18.39 -5.02
CA THR A 36 43.04 17.02 -5.47
C THR A 36 41.86 17.04 -6.45
N SER A 37 42.17 16.91 -7.73
CA SER A 37 41.23 16.75 -8.83
C SER A 37 40.31 15.54 -8.59
N SER A 38 39.03 15.78 -8.36
CA SER A 38 38.01 14.72 -8.39
C SER A 38 37.81 14.26 -9.85
N PRO A 39 37.73 12.96 -10.14
CA PRO A 39 37.42 12.52 -11.49
C PRO A 39 35.98 12.93 -11.83
N ILE A 40 35.83 13.70 -12.91
CA ILE A 40 34.56 13.98 -13.55
C ILE A 40 33.92 12.63 -13.91
N LYS A 41 32.86 12.24 -13.20
CA LYS A 41 32.02 11.12 -13.64
C LYS A 41 31.34 11.58 -14.93
N GLN A 42 31.77 11.01 -16.05
CA GLN A 42 31.09 11.13 -17.33
C GLN A 42 29.61 10.79 -17.15
N PRO A 43 28.69 11.53 -17.80
CA PRO A 43 27.28 11.12 -17.81
C PRO A 43 27.20 9.70 -18.37
N ARG A 44 26.48 8.82 -17.67
CA ARG A 44 26.16 7.48 -18.19
C ARG A 44 25.44 7.67 -19.52
N ASN A 45 26.11 7.28 -20.59
CA ASN A 45 25.55 7.27 -21.94
C ASN A 45 24.47 6.16 -21.95
N TYR A 46 23.23 6.52 -21.67
CA TYR A 46 22.10 5.65 -21.98
C TYR A 46 22.03 5.58 -23.49
N GLY A 47 22.44 4.44 -24.04
CA GLY A 47 22.41 4.19 -25.47
C GLY A 47 21.06 4.58 -26.05
N GLN A 48 21.10 5.49 -27.03
CA GLN A 48 20.04 5.61 -28.01
C GLN A 48 19.97 4.27 -28.74
N ASN A 49 18.96 3.47 -28.39
CA ASN A 49 18.26 2.51 -29.26
C ASN A 49 17.19 1.83 -28.42
N ASP A 50 16.00 2.42 -28.40
CA ASP A 50 14.72 1.72 -28.50
C ASP A 50 13.65 2.75 -28.86
N SER A 51 13.70 3.14 -30.13
CA SER A 51 12.60 3.80 -30.79
C SER A 51 11.41 2.83 -30.86
N GLN A 52 10.27 3.30 -30.36
CA GLN A 52 8.92 2.83 -30.67
C GLN A 52 8.42 1.56 -29.97
N VAL A 53 7.81 1.75 -28.79
CA VAL A 53 6.40 1.35 -28.62
C VAL A 53 5.67 2.45 -27.84
N SER A 54 4.99 3.35 -28.53
CA SER A 54 3.86 4.08 -27.94
C SER A 54 2.59 3.45 -28.51
N PRO A 55 1.96 2.48 -27.84
CA PRO A 55 0.72 1.94 -28.33
C PRO A 55 -0.38 2.72 -27.61
N TYR A 56 -1.39 3.17 -28.34
CA TYR A 56 -2.69 3.39 -27.74
C TYR A 56 -3.01 2.11 -26.93
N LYS A 57 -2.98 2.19 -25.57
CA LYS A 57 -3.48 1.10 -24.73
C LYS A 57 -4.91 0.90 -25.23
N GLN A 58 -5.14 -0.21 -25.94
CA GLN A 58 -6.49 -0.60 -26.35
C GLN A 58 -7.39 -0.41 -25.14
N PRO A 59 -8.56 0.26 -25.30
CA PRO A 59 -9.42 0.53 -24.17
C PRO A 59 -9.68 -0.78 -23.43
N VAL A 60 -9.16 -0.88 -22.22
CA VAL A 60 -9.32 -2.07 -21.39
C VAL A 60 -10.81 -2.15 -21.07
N ASP A 61 -11.46 -3.22 -21.50
CA ASP A 61 -12.85 -3.47 -21.14
C ASP A 61 -12.92 -3.80 -19.64
N LYS A 62 -13.18 -2.76 -18.85
CA LYS A 62 -13.24 -2.83 -17.38
C LYS A 62 -14.31 -3.81 -16.91
N THR A 63 -15.39 -3.96 -17.68
CA THR A 63 -16.53 -4.83 -17.32
C THR A 63 -16.13 -6.31 -17.29
N GLN A 64 -15.08 -6.68 -18.02
CA GLN A 64 -14.51 -8.02 -17.99
C GLN A 64 -13.50 -8.24 -16.86
N ILE A 65 -13.09 -7.22 -16.11
CA ILE A 65 -12.07 -7.37 -15.05
C ILE A 65 -12.68 -7.13 -13.68
N LEU A 66 -13.47 -6.06 -13.53
CA LEU A 66 -14.14 -5.72 -12.28
C LEU A 66 -15.10 -6.84 -11.86
N GLY A 67 -15.24 -7.03 -10.54
CA GLY A 67 -16.06 -8.10 -9.99
C GLY A 67 -15.46 -9.50 -10.11
N ARG A 68 -14.31 -9.68 -10.76
CA ARG A 68 -13.60 -10.97 -10.77
C ARG A 68 -12.70 -11.10 -9.54
N PRO A 69 -12.88 -12.10 -8.66
CA PRO A 69 -12.04 -12.24 -7.49
C PRO A 69 -10.65 -12.77 -7.87
N VAL A 70 -9.62 -12.18 -7.28
CA VAL A 70 -8.26 -12.71 -7.24
C VAL A 70 -8.19 -13.69 -6.08
N GLU A 71 -7.99 -14.97 -6.37
CA GLU A 71 -7.82 -16.01 -5.35
C GLU A 71 -6.39 -15.96 -4.79
N ILE A 72 -6.28 -15.66 -3.49
CA ILE A 72 -5.00 -15.56 -2.77
C ILE A 72 -4.72 -16.85 -2.01
N ILE A 73 -5.74 -17.38 -1.33
CA ILE A 73 -5.72 -18.71 -0.71
C ILE A 73 -6.95 -19.44 -1.23
N ARG A 74 -6.72 -20.61 -1.84
CA ARG A 74 -7.77 -21.44 -2.41
C ARG A 74 -8.91 -21.66 -1.42
N ASP A 75 -10.14 -21.39 -1.89
CA ASP A 75 -11.38 -21.55 -1.13
C ASP A 75 -11.45 -20.76 0.18
N LYS A 76 -10.55 -19.78 0.41
CA LYS A 76 -10.47 -19.10 1.71
C LYS A 76 -10.30 -17.59 1.65
N LEU A 77 -9.34 -17.08 0.87
CA LEU A 77 -9.01 -15.66 0.85
C LEU A 77 -8.99 -15.13 -0.58
N TYR A 78 -9.75 -14.06 -0.78
CA TYR A 78 -9.91 -13.41 -2.07
C TYR A 78 -9.71 -11.90 -1.94
N TRP A 79 -9.22 -11.29 -3.00
CA TRP A 79 -9.26 -9.84 -3.20
C TRP A 79 -10.17 -9.53 -4.38
N ILE A 80 -10.97 -8.47 -4.30
CA ILE A 80 -11.91 -8.10 -5.36
C ILE A 80 -12.13 -6.60 -5.39
N SER A 81 -12.31 -6.05 -6.59
CA SER A 81 -12.69 -4.65 -6.78
C SER A 81 -13.86 -4.54 -7.74
N ASP A 82 -14.90 -3.83 -7.31
CA ASP A 82 -16.10 -3.56 -8.11
C ASP A 82 -16.85 -2.33 -7.55
N SER A 83 -17.85 -1.85 -8.28
CA SER A 83 -18.70 -0.71 -7.91
C SER A 83 -19.52 -0.97 -6.64
N SER A 84 -19.85 -2.24 -6.39
CA SER A 84 -20.51 -2.70 -5.16
C SER A 84 -20.00 -4.08 -4.74
N PRO A 85 -20.08 -4.44 -3.44
CA PRO A 85 -19.73 -5.78 -2.99
C PRO A 85 -20.63 -6.82 -3.68
N PRO A 86 -20.07 -7.84 -4.35
CA PRO A 86 -20.88 -8.87 -4.99
C PRO A 86 -21.72 -9.67 -3.98
N GLN A 87 -22.97 -9.96 -4.34
CA GLN A 87 -23.95 -10.59 -3.43
C GLN A 87 -24.14 -12.09 -3.66
N ASN A 88 -23.57 -12.65 -4.73
CA ASN A 88 -23.82 -14.03 -5.18
C ASN A 88 -22.86 -15.08 -4.58
N TYR A 89 -21.96 -14.69 -3.66
CA TYR A 89 -21.05 -15.63 -3.03
C TYR A 89 -21.65 -16.24 -1.76
N ARG A 90 -21.88 -17.56 -1.80
CA ARG A 90 -22.25 -18.34 -0.61
C ARG A 90 -21.12 -18.31 0.43
N ASN A 91 -21.51 -18.29 1.71
CA ASN A 91 -20.61 -18.27 2.87
C ASN A 91 -19.53 -17.18 2.77
N ALA A 92 -19.85 -16.02 2.21
CA ALA A 92 -18.87 -14.95 2.03
C ALA A 92 -18.87 -13.98 3.22
N TYR A 93 -17.67 -13.60 3.64
CA TYR A 93 -17.44 -12.49 4.55
C TYR A 93 -16.66 -11.41 3.79
N PHE A 94 -17.29 -10.27 3.57
CA PHE A 94 -16.67 -9.12 2.92
C PHE A 94 -16.18 -8.14 3.98
N PHE A 95 -14.95 -7.68 3.84
CA PHE A 95 -14.43 -6.52 4.56
C PHE A 95 -13.84 -5.52 3.58
N ASN A 96 -13.86 -4.25 3.97
CA ASN A 96 -13.34 -3.13 3.20
C ASN A 96 -12.51 -2.24 4.13
N ILE A 97 -11.43 -1.66 3.62
CA ILE A 97 -10.53 -0.80 4.41
C ILE A 97 -10.44 0.63 3.86
N ASP A 98 -11.26 0.98 2.86
CA ASP A 98 -11.13 2.24 2.11
C ASP A 98 -11.32 3.45 3.02
N ASN A 99 -12.11 3.32 4.08
CA ASN A 99 -12.37 4.37 5.07
C ASN A 99 -11.63 4.17 6.40
N ASP A 100 -10.91 3.05 6.57
CA ASP A 100 -10.18 2.73 7.80
C ASP A 100 -8.67 3.02 7.70
N LEU A 101 -8.10 2.76 6.52
CA LEU A 101 -6.68 2.95 6.21
C LEU A 101 -6.56 4.00 5.10
N ILE A 102 -6.55 5.26 5.51
CA ILE A 102 -6.59 6.41 4.60
C ILE A 102 -5.18 6.98 4.44
N TYR A 103 -4.69 7.01 3.20
CA TYR A 103 -3.50 7.76 2.83
C TYR A 103 -3.79 9.27 2.90
N PHE A 104 -2.90 10.04 3.52
CA PHE A 104 -2.99 11.50 3.59
C PHE A 104 -2.03 12.10 2.55
N PRO A 105 -2.56 12.66 1.44
CA PRO A 105 -1.74 13.14 0.34
C PRO A 105 -1.09 14.49 0.65
N PHE A 106 0.13 14.70 0.14
CA PHE A 106 0.79 16.01 0.18
C PHE A 106 0.38 16.88 -1.02
N ASN A 107 0.15 16.27 -2.18
CA ASN A 107 -0.32 16.90 -3.41
C ASN A 107 -1.28 15.96 -4.16
N LYS A 108 -0.90 15.48 -5.36
CA LYS A 108 -1.68 14.54 -6.19
C LYS A 108 -1.25 13.07 -5.99
N ASP A 109 -0.27 12.82 -5.12
CA ASP A 109 0.09 11.50 -4.64
C ASP A 109 -1.08 10.87 -3.88
N PHE A 110 -1.17 9.55 -3.87
CA PHE A 110 -2.32 8.84 -3.30
C PHE A 110 -1.92 7.53 -2.58
N GLY A 111 -0.62 7.26 -2.51
CA GLY A 111 -0.07 6.05 -1.93
C GLY A 111 1.39 5.84 -2.33
N PRO A 112 1.96 4.66 -2.00
CA PRO A 112 1.32 3.56 -1.29
C PRO A 112 1.03 3.89 0.18
N LEU A 113 0.18 3.09 0.83
CA LEU A 113 -0.03 3.18 2.27
C LEU A 113 1.27 2.87 3.04
N ASN A 114 1.48 3.57 4.15
CA ASN A 114 2.71 3.46 4.93
C ASN A 114 2.81 2.15 5.74
N LEU A 115 3.99 1.88 6.30
CA LEU A 115 4.29 0.63 7.00
C LEU A 115 3.37 0.37 8.22
N ALA A 116 2.94 1.41 8.93
CA ALA A 116 2.03 1.24 10.06
C ALA A 116 0.66 0.70 9.59
N MET A 117 0.17 1.17 8.45
CA MET A 117 -1.08 0.69 7.84
C MET A 117 -0.91 -0.72 7.27
N VAL A 118 0.23 -1.04 6.63
CA VAL A 118 0.56 -2.40 6.19
C VAL A 118 0.57 -3.38 7.36
N HIS A 119 1.21 -3.01 8.47
CA HIS A 119 1.23 -3.82 9.69
C HIS A 119 -0.17 -4.03 10.26
N ARG A 120 -0.97 -2.96 10.39
CA ARG A 120 -2.35 -3.05 10.90
C ARG A 120 -3.21 -3.96 10.03
N TYR A 121 -3.20 -3.76 8.71
CA TYR A 121 -3.90 -4.62 7.76
C TYR A 121 -3.48 -6.08 7.91
N SER A 122 -2.18 -6.34 7.89
CA SER A 122 -1.64 -7.70 7.92
C SER A 122 -2.01 -8.44 9.21
N ARG A 123 -1.96 -7.75 10.35
CA ARG A 123 -2.32 -8.30 11.66
C ARG A 123 -3.80 -8.63 11.73
N GLU A 124 -4.68 -7.71 11.32
CA GLU A 124 -6.13 -7.94 11.40
C GLU A 124 -6.57 -9.03 10.43
N LEU A 125 -6.01 -9.08 9.21
CA LEU A 125 -6.30 -10.14 8.26
C LEU A 125 -5.81 -11.51 8.77
N ALA A 126 -4.59 -11.58 9.33
CA ALA A 126 -4.09 -12.81 9.94
C ALA A 126 -4.98 -13.28 11.12
N ARG A 127 -5.49 -12.32 11.92
CA ARG A 127 -6.42 -12.62 13.02
C ARG A 127 -7.74 -13.16 12.49
N LEU A 128 -8.33 -12.49 11.50
CA LEU A 128 -9.59 -12.90 10.87
C LEU A 128 -9.49 -14.31 10.27
N LEU A 129 -8.40 -14.65 9.60
CA LEU A 129 -8.20 -15.97 8.99
C LEU A 129 -8.05 -17.10 10.03
N LYS A 130 -7.62 -16.79 11.26
CA LYS A 130 -7.47 -17.75 12.36
C LYS A 130 -8.72 -17.85 13.23
N ASP A 131 -9.67 -16.95 13.06
CA ASP A 131 -10.87 -16.89 13.87
C ASP A 131 -11.83 -18.02 13.50
N LYS A 132 -12.15 -18.87 14.49
CA LYS A 132 -13.02 -20.05 14.30
C LYS A 132 -14.44 -19.67 13.91
N SER A 133 -14.92 -18.48 14.27
CA SER A 133 -16.23 -17.98 13.87
C SER A 133 -16.35 -17.79 12.35
N TYR A 134 -15.22 -17.74 11.64
CA TYR A 134 -15.17 -17.58 10.19
C TYR A 134 -14.53 -18.79 9.49
N SER A 135 -14.44 -19.96 10.14
CA SER A 135 -13.78 -21.15 9.56
C SER A 135 -14.35 -21.53 8.19
N ASP A 136 -15.68 -21.48 8.09
CA ASP A 136 -16.43 -21.94 6.92
C ASP A 136 -16.70 -20.80 5.92
N ASN A 137 -16.27 -19.58 6.26
CA ASN A 137 -16.42 -18.42 5.41
C ASN A 137 -15.25 -18.29 4.43
N ARG A 138 -15.60 -17.91 3.19
CA ARG A 138 -14.69 -17.32 2.22
C ARG A 138 -14.54 -15.83 2.55
N VAL A 139 -13.33 -15.40 2.82
CA VAL A 139 -13.01 -14.02 3.20
C VAL A 139 -12.64 -13.22 1.95
N PHE A 140 -13.31 -12.09 1.74
CA PHE A 140 -13.11 -11.20 0.61
C PHE A 140 -12.66 -9.83 1.12
N HIS A 141 -11.45 -9.43 0.73
CA HIS A 141 -11.07 -8.02 0.77
C HIS A 141 -11.69 -7.32 -0.44
N TYR A 142 -12.74 -6.57 -0.21
CA TYR A 142 -13.41 -5.75 -1.23
C TYR A 142 -12.86 -4.33 -1.22
N CYS A 143 -12.58 -3.78 -2.40
CA CYS A 143 -12.26 -2.37 -2.65
C CYS A 143 -13.26 -1.77 -3.63
N THR A 144 -13.60 -0.49 -3.48
CA THR A 144 -14.41 0.19 -4.50
C THR A 144 -13.61 0.38 -5.79
N SER A 145 -14.23 0.12 -6.94
CA SER A 145 -13.67 0.42 -8.26
C SER A 145 -13.88 1.88 -8.69
N ASP A 146 -14.77 2.61 -8.02
CA ASP A 146 -15.08 4.02 -8.33
C ASP A 146 -13.89 4.95 -8.07
N LYS A 147 -12.98 4.53 -7.19
CA LYS A 147 -11.75 5.26 -6.85
C LYS A 147 -10.52 4.41 -7.19
N PRO A 148 -9.86 4.63 -8.35
CA PRO A 148 -8.68 3.87 -8.75
C PRO A 148 -7.57 3.83 -7.71
N ASP A 149 -7.40 4.91 -6.95
CA ASP A 149 -6.43 5.03 -5.85
C ASP A 149 -6.69 4.03 -4.72
N LYS A 150 -7.97 3.77 -4.41
CA LYS A 150 -8.36 2.80 -3.36
C LYS A 150 -8.13 1.37 -3.83
N MET A 151 -8.50 1.08 -5.07
CA MET A 151 -8.28 -0.23 -5.70
C MET A 151 -6.79 -0.64 -5.67
N VAL A 152 -5.87 0.22 -6.14
CA VAL A 152 -4.44 -0.13 -6.16
C VAL A 152 -3.82 -0.17 -4.76
N ASN A 153 -4.25 0.69 -3.82
CA ASN A 153 -3.81 0.63 -2.42
C ASN A 153 -4.28 -0.67 -1.74
N GLY A 154 -5.51 -1.12 -1.99
CA GLY A 154 -6.03 -2.37 -1.46
C GLY A 154 -5.30 -3.60 -2.01
N ALA A 155 -4.99 -3.61 -3.31
CA ALA A 155 -4.16 -4.63 -3.93
C ALA A 155 -2.73 -4.63 -3.35
N PHE A 156 -2.14 -3.45 -3.16
CA PHE A 156 -0.84 -3.29 -2.50
C PHE A 156 -0.82 -3.86 -1.08
N LEU A 157 -1.85 -3.61 -0.26
CA LEU A 157 -1.95 -4.18 1.08
C LEU A 157 -2.03 -5.71 1.04
N MET A 158 -2.85 -6.28 0.15
CA MET A 158 -2.95 -7.73 0.00
C MET A 158 -1.63 -8.35 -0.49
N ALA A 159 -0.98 -7.77 -1.50
CA ALA A 159 0.33 -8.22 -1.96
C ALA A 159 1.40 -8.15 -0.86
N SER A 160 1.38 -7.08 -0.05
CA SER A 160 2.27 -6.94 1.11
C SER A 160 2.04 -8.03 2.15
N PHE A 161 0.78 -8.38 2.42
CA PHE A 161 0.42 -9.50 3.30
C PHE A 161 0.94 -10.84 2.77
N MET A 162 0.82 -11.09 1.46
CA MET A 162 1.36 -12.31 0.83
C MET A 162 2.88 -12.43 1.06
N ILE A 163 3.62 -11.34 0.89
CA ILE A 163 5.08 -11.34 1.10
C ILE A 163 5.42 -11.51 2.60
N ILE A 164 4.83 -10.67 3.46
CA ILE A 164 5.24 -10.56 4.86
C ILE A 164 4.76 -11.77 5.69
N VAL A 165 3.49 -12.16 5.52
CA VAL A 165 2.84 -13.17 6.37
C VAL A 165 2.85 -14.53 5.69
N MET A 166 2.49 -14.62 4.40
CA MET A 166 2.44 -15.90 3.68
C MET A 166 3.82 -16.34 3.13
N LYS A 167 4.83 -15.48 3.20
CA LYS A 167 6.20 -15.74 2.72
C LYS A 167 6.30 -16.03 1.22
N CYS A 168 5.38 -15.46 0.43
CA CYS A 168 5.48 -15.48 -1.03
C CYS A 168 6.63 -14.60 -1.53
N SER A 169 7.15 -14.89 -2.72
CA SER A 169 8.06 -13.98 -3.41
C SER A 169 7.32 -12.74 -3.94
N ALA A 170 8.07 -11.68 -4.24
CA ALA A 170 7.50 -10.47 -4.82
C ALA A 170 6.85 -10.75 -6.18
N GLU A 171 7.47 -11.61 -7.00
CA GLU A 171 6.97 -12.01 -8.31
C GLU A 171 5.65 -12.77 -8.21
N GLN A 172 5.52 -13.67 -7.21
CA GLN A 172 4.27 -14.39 -6.96
C GLN A 172 3.16 -13.44 -6.53
N ALA A 173 3.45 -12.53 -5.58
CA ALA A 173 2.48 -11.54 -5.11
C ALA A 173 2.05 -10.61 -6.24
N TYR A 174 2.98 -10.13 -7.07
CA TYR A 174 2.69 -9.27 -8.21
C TYR A 174 1.86 -9.99 -9.28
N SER A 175 2.23 -11.25 -9.60
CA SER A 175 1.58 -12.04 -10.64
C SER A 175 0.13 -12.41 -10.30
N ALA A 176 -0.21 -12.55 -9.01
CA ALA A 176 -1.58 -12.81 -8.57
C ALA A 176 -2.56 -11.73 -9.07
N PHE A 177 -2.12 -10.48 -9.17
CA PHE A 177 -2.96 -9.37 -9.61
C PHE A 177 -2.88 -9.08 -11.12
N LYS A 178 -2.24 -9.94 -11.92
CA LYS A 178 -2.14 -9.76 -13.39
C LYS A 178 -3.46 -9.38 -14.08
N PRO A 179 -4.64 -9.95 -13.72
CA PRO A 179 -5.91 -9.54 -14.31
C PRO A 179 -6.27 -8.06 -14.07
N TYR A 180 -5.87 -7.49 -12.94
CA TYR A 180 -6.19 -6.11 -12.55
C TYR A 180 -5.09 -5.10 -12.87
N GLN A 181 -3.87 -5.54 -13.16
CA GLN A 181 -2.75 -4.66 -13.51
C GLN A 181 -3.10 -3.59 -14.57
N PRO A 182 -3.86 -3.89 -15.64
CA PRO A 182 -4.25 -2.87 -16.62
C PRO A 182 -5.12 -1.74 -16.05
N LEU A 183 -5.81 -1.97 -14.92
CA LEU A 183 -6.69 -1.01 -14.26
C LEU A 183 -6.00 -0.22 -13.15
N PHE A 184 -4.83 -0.67 -12.67
CA PHE A 184 -4.15 0.01 -11.57
C PHE A 184 -3.56 1.34 -12.02
N LYS A 185 -3.88 2.39 -11.26
CA LYS A 185 -3.20 3.67 -11.37
C LYS A 185 -1.79 3.52 -10.80
N HIS A 186 -0.79 3.97 -11.53
CA HIS A 186 0.59 3.96 -11.05
C HIS A 186 0.77 5.02 -9.97
N TYR A 187 1.50 4.67 -8.91
CA TYR A 187 1.88 5.63 -7.87
C TYR A 187 2.69 6.76 -8.49
N ARG A 188 2.55 7.95 -7.90
CA ARG A 188 3.23 9.16 -8.31
C ARG A 188 3.86 9.85 -7.12
N ASP A 189 4.87 10.65 -7.38
CA ASP A 189 5.54 11.43 -6.35
C ASP A 189 4.69 12.63 -5.87
N ALA A 190 5.13 13.22 -4.77
CA ALA A 190 4.46 14.32 -4.08
C ALA A 190 4.85 15.72 -4.61
N SER A 191 5.69 15.83 -5.63
CA SER A 191 6.11 17.13 -6.17
C SER A 191 4.95 17.87 -6.83
N LYS A 192 5.11 19.20 -6.97
CA LYS A 192 4.19 20.04 -7.72
C LYS A 192 4.40 19.84 -9.22
N GLY A 193 3.31 19.80 -9.98
CA GLY A 193 3.33 19.62 -11.44
C GLY A 193 2.78 18.28 -11.90
N ASP A 194 2.92 18.03 -13.19
CA ASP A 194 2.55 16.76 -13.80
C ASP A 194 3.69 15.75 -13.66
N CYS A 195 3.33 14.48 -13.52
CA CYS A 195 4.31 13.41 -13.47
C CYS A 195 4.72 13.06 -14.90
N LEU A 196 6.03 12.95 -15.11
CA LEU A 196 6.65 12.52 -16.36
C LEU A 196 6.41 11.04 -16.64
#